data_AF-A0A9D2DSF9-F1
#
_entry.id   AF-A0A9D2DSF9-F1
#
_cell.length_a   1.000
_cell.length_b   1.000
_cell.length_c   1.000
_cell.angle_alpha   90.00
_cell.angle_beta   90.00
_cell.angle_gamma   90.00
#
_symmetry.space_group_name_H-M   'P 1'
#
loop_
_entity.id
_entity.type
_entity.pdbx_description
1 polymer ?
#
loop_
_entity_poly.entity_id
_entity_poly.type
_entity_poly.pdbx_seq_one_letter_code
_entity_poly.pdbx_strand_id
1 'polypeptide(L)' 'MMEDLKKKIEELIRGYERQQRRAAAKEADYQSREEQLSSHGHWSLGYHGARADLYADVIDDLRQCLEEAEEK' A
#
# COMPACT_ATOMS: atom_id res chain seq x y z
N MET A 1 23.44 -11.97 -7.84
CA MET A 1 23.05 -10.66 -8.43
C MET A 1 21.56 -10.61 -8.77
N MET A 2 21.04 -11.44 -9.69
CA MET A 2 19.58 -11.55 -9.95
C MET A 2 18.82 -12.02 -8.71
N GLU A 3 19.31 -13.08 -8.05
CA GLU A 3 18.71 -13.60 -6.80
C GLU A 3 18.66 -12.54 -5.68
N ASP A 4 19.74 -11.76 -5.53
CA ASP A 4 19.82 -10.68 -4.53
C ASP A 4 18.85 -9.54 -4.85
N LEU A 5 18.59 -9.28 -6.13
CA LEU A 5 17.63 -8.26 -6.56
C LEU A 5 16.19 -8.73 -6.33
N LYS A 6 15.87 -9.98 -6.67
CA LYS A 6 14.56 -10.58 -6.38
C LYS A 6 14.22 -10.49 -4.91
N LYS A 7 15.16 -10.90 -4.05
CA LYS A 7 15.00 -10.81 -2.58
C LYS A 7 14.75 -9.38 -2.10
N LYS A 8 15.45 -8.38 -2.66
CA LYS A 8 15.20 -6.97 -2.33
C LYS A 8 13.81 -6.50 -2.75
N ILE A 9 13.34 -6.92 -3.92
CA ILE A 9 11.99 -6.60 -4.39
C ILE A 9 10.93 -7.24 -3.48
N GLU A 10 11.11 -8.49 -3.08
CA GLU A 10 10.23 -9.15 -2.11
C GLU A 10 10.19 -8.42 -0.76
N GLU A 11 11.35 -7.96 -0.28
CA GLU A 11 11.42 -7.16 0.95
C GLU A 11 10.69 -5.82 0.83
N LEU A 12 10.77 -5.17 -0.34
CA LEU A 12 10.01 -3.95 -0.67
C LEU A 12 8.51 -4.21 -0.72
N ILE A 13 8.07 -5.28 -1.39
CA ILE A 13 6.66 -5.70 -1.44
C ILE A 13 6.13 -5.87 -0.02
N ARG A 14 6.82 -6.64 0.84
CA ARG A 14 6.42 -6.82 2.25
C ARG A 14 6.39 -5.49 3.01
N GLY A 15 7.29 -4.56 2.66
CA GLY A 15 7.31 -3.20 3.20
C GLY A 15 6.04 -2.43 2.86
N TYR A 16 5.65 -2.43 1.59
CA TYR A 16 4.44 -1.77 1.11
C TYR A 16 3.17 -2.44 1.60
N GLU A 17 3.10 -3.77 1.69
CA GLU A 17 1.95 -4.49 2.26
C GLU A 17 1.70 -4.06 3.71
N ARG A 18 2.76 -3.86 4.51
CA ARG A 18 2.62 -3.33 5.87
C ARG A 18 2.11 -1.89 5.87
N GLN A 19 2.52 -1.06 4.92
CA GLN A 19 2.06 0.33 4.82
C GLN A 19 0.61 0.41 4.34
N GLN A 20 0.22 -0.40 3.36
CA GLN A 20 -1.15 -0.57 2.87
C GLN A 20 -2.08 -0.95 4.01
N ARG A 21 -1.77 -2.00 4.78
CA ARG A 21 -2.58 -2.41 5.94
C ARG A 21 -2.74 -1.31 6.97
N ARG A 22 -1.68 -0.54 7.24
CA ARG A 22 -1.74 0.60 8.17
C ARG A 22 -2.60 1.75 7.64
N ALA A 23 -2.54 2.02 6.33
CA ALA A 23 -3.36 3.05 5.70
C ALA A 23 -4.84 2.64 5.74
N ALA A 24 -5.16 1.41 5.32
CA ALA A 24 -6.52 0.85 5.38
C ALA A 24 -7.07 0.79 6.82
N ALA A 25 -6.25 0.43 7.81
CA ALA A 25 -6.68 0.44 9.21
C ALA A 25 -7.01 1.85 9.71
N LYS A 26 -6.25 2.87 9.28
CA LYS A 26 -6.57 4.26 9.59
C LYS A 26 -7.84 4.70 8.88
N GLU A 27 -7.97 4.43 7.58
CA GLU A 27 -9.19 4.72 6.84
C GLU A 27 -10.43 4.14 7.55
N ALA A 28 -10.38 2.86 7.93
CA ALA A 28 -11.45 2.20 8.68
C ALA A 28 -11.75 2.86 10.03
N ASP A 29 -10.71 3.29 10.78
CA ASP A 29 -10.89 4.03 12.03
C ASP A 29 -11.62 5.36 11.80
N TYR A 30 -11.20 6.15 10.81
CA TYR A 30 -11.87 7.40 10.45
C TYR A 30 -13.30 7.14 9.96
N GLN A 31 -13.51 6.14 9.12
CA GLN A 31 -14.82 5.78 8.57
C GLN A 31 -15.79 5.34 9.68
N SER A 32 -15.31 4.61 10.70
CA SER A 32 -16.13 4.23 11.85
C SER A 32 -16.66 5.41 12.67
N ARG A 33 -16.08 6.61 12.49
CA ARG A 33 -16.39 7.84 13.20
C ARG A 33 -16.78 8.95 12.24
N GLU A 34 -17.16 8.62 11.00
CA GLU A 34 -17.33 9.55 9.88
C GLU A 34 -18.27 10.72 10.23
N GLU A 35 -19.40 10.44 10.88
CA GLU A 35 -20.40 11.45 11.29
C GLU A 35 -19.87 12.47 12.30
N GLN A 36 -18.75 12.17 12.97
CA GLN A 36 -18.13 13.00 14.02
C GLN A 36 -16.84 13.67 13.54
N LEU A 37 -16.45 13.47 12.28
CA LEU A 37 -15.22 14.03 11.74
C LEU A 37 -15.34 15.54 11.51
N SER A 38 -14.26 16.25 11.79
CA SER A 38 -14.09 17.62 11.28
C SER A 38 -13.79 17.59 9.78
N SER A 39 -13.79 18.75 9.12
CA SER A 39 -13.37 18.86 7.71
C SER A 39 -11.97 18.28 7.47
N HIS A 40 -11.04 18.46 8.42
CA HIS A 40 -9.71 17.84 8.35
C HIS A 40 -9.76 16.32 8.55
N GLY A 41 -10.70 15.84 9.37
CA GLY A 41 -10.97 14.41 9.54
C GLY A 41 -11.44 13.76 8.24
N HIS A 42 -12.41 14.36 7.54
CA HIS A 42 -12.86 13.87 6.23
C HIS A 42 -11.76 13.90 5.17
N TRP A 43 -10.93 14.95 5.17
CA TRP A 43 -9.76 14.98 4.30
C TRP A 43 -8.78 13.84 4.63
N SER A 44 -8.55 13.58 5.91
CA SER A 44 -7.66 12.49 6.37
C SER A 44 -8.21 11.11 6.03
N LEU A 45 -9.53 10.92 6.08
CA LEU A 45 -10.19 9.69 5.64
C LEU A 45 -9.86 9.40 4.17
N GLY A 46 -10.13 10.34 3.28
CA GLY A 46 -9.83 10.18 1.85
C GLY A 46 -8.33 10.05 1.57
N TYR A 47 -7.49 10.77 2.32
CA TYR A 47 -6.03 10.63 2.25
C TYR A 47 -5.56 9.21 2.58
N HIS A 48 -6.13 8.60 3.61
CA HIS A 48 -5.74 7.24 4.02
C HIS A 48 -6.21 6.18 3.03
N GLY A 49 -7.41 6.33 2.44
CA GLY A 49 -7.88 5.46 1.36
C GLY A 49 -7.00 5.56 0.12
N ALA A 50 -6.82 6.76 -0.43
CA ALA A 50 -5.98 6.97 -1.61
C ALA A 50 -4.52 6.49 -1.40
N ARG A 51 -4.01 6.60 -0.18
CA ARG A 51 -2.68 6.10 0.16
C ARG A 51 -2.61 4.58 0.23
N ALA A 52 -3.69 3.90 0.66
CA ALA A 52 -3.76 2.44 0.63
C ALA A 52 -3.78 1.93 -0.82
N ASP A 53 -4.57 2.58 -1.68
CA ASP A 53 -4.66 2.25 -3.11
C ASP A 53 -3.30 2.44 -3.81
N LEU A 54 -2.62 3.56 -3.57
CA LEU A 54 -1.28 3.79 -4.12
C LEU A 54 -0.29 2.68 -3.73
N TYR A 55 -0.36 2.17 -2.49
CA TYR A 55 0.50 1.06 -2.08
C TYR A 55 0.12 -0.25 -2.78
N ALA A 56 -1.16 -0.46 -3.08
CA ALA A 56 -1.62 -1.61 -3.85
C ALA A 56 -0.99 -1.58 -5.26
N ASP A 57 -1.10 -0.44 -5.95
CA ASP A 57 -0.55 -0.26 -7.30
C ASP A 57 0.97 -0.54 -7.32
N VAL A 58 1.71 0.01 -6.36
CA VAL A 58 3.17 -0.22 -6.27
C VAL A 58 3.50 -1.69 -5.99
N ILE A 59 2.69 -2.40 -5.18
CA ILE A 59 2.90 -3.83 -4.93
C ILE A 59 2.70 -4.62 -6.22
N ASP A 60 1.67 -4.30 -6.98
CA ASP A 60 1.35 -5.00 -8.23
C ASP A 60 2.42 -4.75 -9.29
N ASP A 61 2.90 -3.51 -9.44
CA ASP A 61 4.03 -3.18 -10.32
C ASP A 61 5.30 -3.99 -9.95
N LEU A 62 5.59 -4.11 -8.65
CA LEU A 62 6.76 -4.87 -8.17
C LEU A 62 6.61 -6.38 -8.37
N ARG A 63 5.39 -6.92 -8.28
CA ARG A 63 5.10 -8.32 -8.60
C ARG A 63 5.27 -8.59 -10.09
N GLN A 64 4.74 -7.71 -10.94
CA GLN A 64 4.95 -7.80 -12.39
C GLN A 64 6.45 -7.76 -12.74
N CYS A 65 7.23 -6.90 -12.09
CA CYS A 65 8.69 -6.87 -12.27
C CYS A 65 9.37 -8.23 -11.96
N LEU A 66 8.87 -8.98 -10.96
CA LEU A 66 9.40 -10.30 -10.62
C LEU A 66 9.00 -11.35 -11.67
N GLU A 67 7.74 -11.33 -12.10
CA GLU A 67 7.22 -12.25 -13.13
C GLU A 67 7.98 -12.08 -14.46
N GLU A 68 8.15 -10.85 -14.94
CA GLU A 68 8.91 -10.56 -16.16
C GLU A 68 10.40 -10.95 -16.07
N ALA A 69 10.95 -10.99 -14.86
CA ALA A 69 12.32 -11.44 -14.60
C ALA A 69 12.45 -12.97 -14.49
N GLU A 70 11.33 -13.70 -14.40
CA GLU A 70 11.28 -15.17 -14.39
C GLU A 70 11.03 -15.77 -15.77
N GLU A 71 10.37 -15.03 -16.64
CA GLU A 71 10.13 -15.42 -18.04
C GLU A 71 11.35 -15.23 -18.96
N LYS A 72 12.42 -14.58 -18.47
CA LYS A 72 13.67 -14.29 -19.19
C LYS A 72 14.85 -15.14 -18.71
#